data_AF-A0A0K2SXL4-F1
#
_entry.id   AF-A0A0K2SXL4-F1
#
_cell.length_a   1.000
_cell.length_b   1.000
_cell.length_c   1.000
_cell.angle_alpha   90.00
_cell.angle_beta   90.00
_cell.angle_gamma   90.00
#
_symmetry.space_group_name_H-M   'P 1'
#
loop_
_entity.id
_entity.type
_entity.pdbx_description
1 polymer ?
#
loop_
_entity_poly.entity_id
_entity_poly.type
_entity_poly.pdbx_seq_one_letter_code
_entity_poly.pdbx_strand_id
1 'polypeptide(L)'
;SGASYSHCTTQDNFGVNWCATSLHGSGEAKDYGTCKSDCPVKAAQVTTTAFDSCNTKDEIVCVFPFVYAGVTYTTCTSKDWPGTNWCATTRYTETNEAKDYGVCKSDCKGEDQAVNNKECK
;
A
#
# COMPACT_ATOMS: atom_id res chain seq x y z
N SER A 1 -8.28 11.30 -27.44
CA SER A 1 -6.84 11.04 -27.29
C SER A 1 -6.63 10.33 -25.98
N GLY A 2 -6.24 9.05 -26.01
CA GLY A 2 -5.98 8.26 -24.80
C GLY A 2 -4.48 8.25 -24.48
N ALA A 3 -4.14 8.28 -23.19
CA ALA A 3 -2.77 8.07 -22.74
C ALA A 3 -2.48 6.57 -22.67
N SER A 4 -1.32 6.14 -23.18
CA SER A 4 -0.85 4.75 -23.10
C SER A 4 0.13 4.60 -21.95
N TYR A 5 -0.04 3.54 -21.16
CA TYR A 5 0.80 3.24 -20.00
C TYR A 5 1.39 1.84 -20.14
N SER A 6 2.71 1.70 -20.02
CA SER A 6 3.41 0.41 -19.99
C SER A 6 3.79 -0.02 -18.55
N HIS A 7 3.36 0.77 -17.57
CA HIS A 7 3.60 0.60 -16.14
C HIS A 7 2.38 1.11 -15.37
N CYS A 8 2.36 0.82 -14.08
CA CYS A 8 1.37 1.36 -13.17
C CYS A 8 1.33 2.87 -13.20
N THR A 9 0.13 3.42 -13.10
CA THR A 9 -0.13 4.85 -13.03
C THR A 9 -1.06 5.16 -11.86
N THR A 10 -0.96 6.36 -11.33
CA THR A 10 -1.89 6.92 -10.34
C THR A 10 -2.92 7.84 -10.98
N GLN A 11 -2.82 8.04 -12.31
CA GLN A 11 -3.71 8.89 -13.08
C GLN A 11 -5.17 8.52 -12.80
N ASP A 12 -5.95 9.52 -12.38
CA ASP A 12 -7.38 9.42 -12.09
C ASP A 12 -7.78 8.38 -11.03
N ASN A 13 -6.83 7.88 -10.22
CA ASN A 13 -7.06 6.83 -9.22
C ASN A 13 -6.60 7.20 -7.81
N PHE A 14 -6.72 8.48 -7.45
CA PHE A 14 -6.54 8.95 -6.07
C PHE A 14 -5.21 8.52 -5.40
N GLY A 15 -4.12 8.43 -6.18
CA GLY A 15 -2.79 8.03 -5.68
C GLY A 15 -2.59 6.52 -5.53
N VAL A 16 -3.61 5.70 -5.82
CA VAL A 16 -3.48 4.24 -5.84
C VAL A 16 -2.91 3.82 -7.19
N ASN A 17 -1.79 3.10 -7.17
CA ASN A 17 -1.20 2.57 -8.39
C ASN A 17 -2.13 1.53 -9.02
N TRP A 18 -2.51 1.74 -10.27
CA TRP A 18 -3.29 0.79 -11.04
C TRP A 18 -2.69 0.54 -12.42
N CYS A 19 -3.01 -0.62 -12.98
CA CYS A 19 -2.68 -0.98 -14.35
C CYS A 19 -3.87 -1.70 -15.00
N ALA A 20 -3.90 -1.70 -16.33
CA ALA A 20 -4.79 -2.58 -17.08
C ALA A 20 -4.33 -4.03 -16.91
N THR A 21 -5.26 -4.93 -16.65
CA THR A 21 -5.03 -6.39 -16.57
C THR A 21 -5.50 -7.10 -17.85
N SER A 22 -6.29 -6.42 -18.68
CA SER A 22 -6.62 -6.84 -20.03
C SER A 22 -6.97 -5.63 -20.91
N LEU A 23 -6.79 -5.77 -22.22
CA LEU A 23 -7.14 -4.75 -23.21
C LEU A 23 -8.23 -5.25 -24.15
N HIS A 24 -9.06 -4.33 -24.65
CA HIS A 24 -9.86 -4.54 -25.84
C HIS A 24 -8.95 -4.63 -27.08
N GLY A 25 -9.47 -5.15 -28.19
CA GLY A 25 -8.76 -5.15 -29.47
C GLY A 25 -8.40 -3.75 -29.99
N SER A 26 -9.03 -2.70 -29.45
CA SER A 26 -8.71 -1.28 -29.68
C SER A 26 -7.49 -0.78 -28.90
N GLY A 27 -6.97 -1.56 -27.95
CA GLY A 27 -5.89 -1.15 -27.05
C GLY A 27 -6.37 -0.39 -25.81
N GLU A 28 -7.68 -0.25 -25.60
CA GLU A 28 -8.28 0.35 -24.41
C GLU A 28 -8.32 -0.65 -23.25
N ALA A 29 -8.16 -0.17 -22.02
CA ALA A 29 -8.26 -1.02 -20.83
C ALA A 29 -9.66 -1.63 -20.73
N LYS A 30 -9.72 -2.97 -20.74
CA LYS A 30 -10.96 -3.73 -20.56
C LYS A 30 -11.16 -4.09 -19.09
N ASP A 31 -10.09 -4.56 -18.44
CA ASP A 31 -10.06 -4.86 -17.02
C ASP A 31 -8.88 -4.12 -16.39
N TYR A 32 -9.00 -3.73 -15.12
CA TYR A 32 -7.98 -3.01 -14.36
C TYR A 32 -7.76 -3.64 -12.98
N GLY A 33 -6.60 -3.37 -12.38
CA GLY A 33 -6.23 -3.86 -11.06
C GLY A 33 -5.23 -2.93 -10.38
N THR A 34 -5.17 -3.02 -9.05
CA THR A 34 -4.17 -2.30 -8.26
C THR A 34 -2.82 -3.01 -8.39
N CYS A 35 -1.77 -2.22 -8.57
CA CYS A 35 -0.43 -2.73 -8.69
C CYS A 35 0.18 -3.14 -7.35
N LYS A 36 0.98 -4.20 -7.38
CA LYS A 36 1.82 -4.56 -6.25
C LYS A 36 2.98 -3.57 -6.05
N SER A 37 3.53 -3.53 -4.84
CA SER A 37 4.72 -2.73 -4.47
C SER A 37 6.02 -3.17 -5.17
N ASP A 38 6.08 -4.40 -5.69
CA ASP A 38 7.17 -4.96 -6.49
C ASP A 38 6.98 -4.76 -8.01
N CYS A 39 5.85 -4.19 -8.44
CA CYS A 39 5.67 -3.85 -9.84
C CYS A 39 6.60 -2.67 -10.19
N PRO A 40 7.40 -2.73 -11.28
CA PRO A 40 8.24 -1.62 -11.69
C PRO A 40 7.33 -0.47 -12.13
N VAL A 41 7.02 0.43 -11.19
CA VAL A 41 6.53 1.76 -11.49
C VAL A 41 7.59 2.42 -12.35
N LYS A 42 7.19 3.09 -13.43
CA LYS A 42 8.10 3.98 -14.14
C LYS A 42 8.70 4.89 -13.07
N ALA A 43 10.03 4.94 -12.95
CA ALA A 43 10.77 5.71 -11.95
C ALA A 43 10.64 7.23 -12.17
N ALA A 44 9.43 7.71 -12.45
CA ALA A 44 9.04 9.10 -12.42
C ALA A 44 8.62 9.37 -10.98
N GLN A 45 9.64 9.69 -10.18
CA GLN A 45 9.57 10.39 -8.91
C GLN A 45 8.71 9.66 -7.87
N VAL A 46 9.41 9.04 -6.93
CA VAL A 46 8.93 8.89 -5.55
C VAL A 46 8.68 10.32 -5.03
N THR A 47 7.58 10.93 -5.44
CA THR A 47 6.97 12.00 -4.68
C THR A 47 6.48 11.31 -3.42
N THR A 48 7.27 11.45 -2.37
CA THR A 48 6.88 11.37 -0.97
C THR A 48 5.74 12.36 -0.70
N THR A 49 4.60 12.17 -1.36
CA THR A 49 3.33 12.76 -0.99
C THR A 49 2.71 11.76 -0.04
N ALA A 50 2.99 11.96 1.25
CA ALA A 50 2.11 11.57 2.34
C ALA A 50 1.59 10.12 2.29
N PHE A 51 2.46 9.15 2.61
CA PHE A 51 2.03 8.08 3.53
C PHE A 51 1.81 8.76 4.89
N ASP A 52 0.72 9.52 4.98
CA ASP A 52 0.44 10.52 6.02
C ASP A 52 0.63 9.90 7.40
N SER A 53 1.37 10.61 8.24
CA SER A 53 1.73 10.25 9.61
C SER A 53 0.55 9.62 10.35
N CYS A 54 0.55 8.29 10.42
CA CYS A 54 -0.28 7.59 11.39
C CYS A 54 0.50 7.57 12.70
N ASN A 55 -0.15 8.03 13.75
CA ASN A 55 0.37 7.92 15.10
C ASN A 55 -0.46 6.92 15.87
N THR A 56 0.18 6.29 16.83
CA THR A 56 -0.48 5.53 17.87
C THR A 56 -1.26 6.47 18.79
N LYS A 57 -2.15 5.91 19.60
CA LYS A 57 -2.85 6.65 20.66
C LYS A 57 -1.89 7.30 21.66
N ASP A 58 -0.68 6.77 21.78
CA ASP A 58 0.39 7.28 22.63
C ASP A 58 1.31 8.29 21.91
N GLU A 59 0.84 8.85 20.79
CA GLU A 59 1.56 9.84 19.96
C GLU A 59 2.85 9.33 19.30
N ILE A 60 3.11 8.02 19.32
CA ILE A 60 4.28 7.42 18.65
C ILE A 60 3.98 7.24 17.17
N VAL A 61 4.88 7.69 16.31
CA VAL A 61 4.76 7.55 14.86
C VAL A 61 4.87 6.08 14.44
N CYS A 62 3.95 5.63 13.59
CA CYS A 62 4.02 4.32 12.97
C CYS A 62 5.13 4.25 11.92
N VAL A 63 5.84 3.12 11.87
CA VAL A 63 6.92 2.86 10.92
C VAL A 63 6.41 1.92 9.84
N PHE A 64 6.23 2.45 8.63
CA PHE A 64 5.85 1.68 7.46
C PHE A 64 7.00 1.58 6.44
N PRO A 65 7.06 0.52 5.62
CA PRO A 65 6.39 -0.77 5.84
C PRO A 65 6.98 -1.53 7.04
N PHE A 66 6.24 -2.47 7.62
CA PHE A 66 6.78 -3.41 8.61
C PHE A 66 6.31 -4.84 8.33
N VAL A 67 7.03 -5.84 8.83
CA VAL A 67 6.70 -7.25 8.69
C VAL A 67 6.17 -7.79 10.01
N TYR A 68 5.05 -8.52 9.97
CA TYR A 68 4.53 -9.26 11.11
C TYR A 68 3.90 -10.57 10.64
N ALA A 69 4.20 -11.68 11.32
CA ALA A 69 3.76 -13.02 10.92
C ALA A 69 4.04 -13.35 9.43
N GLY A 70 5.17 -12.86 8.90
CA GLY A 70 5.58 -13.07 7.50
C GLY A 70 4.82 -12.23 6.46
N VAL A 71 3.97 -11.30 6.88
CA VAL A 71 3.21 -10.40 6.01
C VAL A 71 3.74 -8.97 6.15
N THR A 72 3.87 -8.26 5.03
CA THR A 72 4.28 -6.85 5.00
C THR A 72 3.07 -5.95 5.07
N TYR A 73 3.05 -5.05 6.05
CA TYR A 73 2.00 -4.05 6.28
C TYR A 73 2.50 -2.65 5.94
N THR A 74 1.69 -1.92 5.17
CA THR A 74 1.90 -0.50 4.82
C THR A 74 0.86 0.42 5.47
N THR A 75 -0.04 -0.15 6.26
CA THR A 75 -1.13 0.51 7.01
C THR A 75 -1.33 -0.20 8.35
N CYS A 76 -2.20 0.32 9.21
CA CYS A 76 -2.53 -0.37 10.45
C CYS A 76 -3.30 -1.67 10.17
N THR A 77 -2.99 -2.72 10.93
CA THR A 77 -3.65 -4.02 10.83
C THR A 77 -4.36 -4.36 12.13
N SER A 78 -5.41 -5.17 12.04
CA SER A 78 -6.04 -5.81 13.21
C SER A 78 -5.60 -7.27 13.36
N LYS A 79 -4.53 -7.68 12.65
CA LYS A 79 -3.95 -9.01 12.71
C LYS A 79 -3.71 -9.41 14.17
N ASP A 80 -4.30 -10.53 14.55
CA ASP A 80 -4.24 -11.14 15.88
C ASP A 80 -4.83 -10.27 17.02
N TRP A 81 -5.38 -9.09 16.71
CA TRP A 81 -6.16 -8.25 17.64
C TRP A 81 -7.48 -7.75 16.99
N PRO A 82 -8.51 -8.60 16.95
CA PRO A 82 -9.80 -8.25 16.34
C PRO A 82 -10.38 -6.95 16.93
N GLY A 83 -10.77 -6.03 16.04
CA GLY A 83 -11.37 -4.75 16.41
C GLY A 83 -10.39 -3.68 16.90
N THR A 84 -9.08 -3.97 16.96
CA THR A 84 -8.05 -2.99 17.33
C THR A 84 -6.96 -2.94 16.27
N ASN A 85 -6.90 -1.82 15.56
CA ASN A 85 -5.84 -1.56 14.59
C ASN A 85 -4.54 -1.16 15.31
N TRP A 86 -3.44 -1.75 14.88
CA TRP A 86 -2.11 -1.48 15.41
C TRP A 86 -1.07 -1.38 14.28
N CYS A 87 0.06 -0.76 14.60
CA CYS A 87 1.19 -0.60 13.69
C CYS A 87 2.50 -0.87 14.44
N ALA A 88 3.58 -1.15 13.70
CA ALA A 88 4.92 -1.11 14.27
C ALA A 88 5.34 0.33 14.59
N THR A 89 5.94 0.54 15.75
CA THR A 89 6.59 1.82 16.15
C THR A 89 8.09 1.75 15.97
N THR A 90 8.66 0.54 15.93
CA THR A 90 10.04 0.28 15.49
C THR A 90 10.10 -1.05 14.74
N ARG A 91 11.16 -1.24 13.94
CA ARG A 91 11.40 -2.50 13.24
C ARG A 91 12.87 -2.86 13.20
N TYR A 92 13.19 -4.14 13.06
CA TYR A 92 14.54 -4.59 12.77
C TYR A 92 14.99 -4.06 11.40
N THR A 93 16.21 -3.56 11.31
CA THR A 93 16.73 -2.92 10.09
C THR A 93 16.92 -3.91 8.94
N GLU A 94 17.26 -5.17 9.25
CA GLU A 94 17.57 -6.20 8.25
C GLU A 94 16.31 -6.84 7.65
N THR A 95 15.31 -7.09 8.50
CA THR A 95 14.13 -7.88 8.13
C THR A 95 12.85 -7.05 8.01
N ASN A 96 12.88 -5.80 8.48
CA ASN A 96 11.70 -4.96 8.68
C ASN A 96 10.65 -5.56 9.63
N GLU A 97 10.97 -6.61 10.38
CA GLU A 97 10.06 -7.20 11.35
C GLU A 97 9.74 -6.21 12.47
N ALA A 98 8.45 -6.09 12.80
CA ALA A 98 7.98 -5.25 13.88
C ALA A 98 8.69 -5.66 15.18
N LYS A 99 9.39 -4.70 15.78
CA LYS A 99 10.09 -4.90 17.04
C LYS A 99 9.26 -4.35 18.20
N ASP A 100 8.72 -3.15 18.03
CA ASP A 100 7.77 -2.52 18.94
C ASP A 100 6.50 -2.15 18.17
N TYR A 101 5.36 -2.06 18.86
CA TYR A 101 4.05 -1.78 18.26
C TYR A 101 3.17 -0.90 19.15
N GLY A 102 2.14 -0.30 18.57
CA GLY A 102 1.14 0.44 19.32
C GLY A 102 -0.21 0.53 18.60
N VAL A 103 -1.25 0.86 19.37
CA VAL A 103 -2.62 0.98 18.86
C VAL A 103 -2.74 2.24 18.03
N CYS A 104 -3.18 2.12 16.80
CA CYS A 104 -3.37 3.25 15.90
C CYS A 104 -4.48 4.18 16.40
N LYS A 105 -4.32 5.48 16.13
CA LYS A 105 -5.44 6.41 16.19
C LYS A 105 -6.48 6.07 15.12
N SER A 106 -7.71 6.55 15.32
CA SER A 106 -8.86 6.23 14.46
C SER A 106 -8.83 6.91 13.09
N ASP A 107 -8.02 7.95 12.93
CA ASP A 107 -7.78 8.66 11.67
C ASP A 107 -6.76 7.93 10.76
N CYS A 108 -6.03 6.97 11.31
CA CYS A 108 -5.14 6.11 10.54
C CYS A 108 -5.92 5.23 9.56
N LYS A 109 -5.37 5.06 8.36
CA LYS A 109 -5.87 4.06 7.41
C LYS A 109 -5.62 2.66 7.99
N GLY A 110 -6.70 1.89 8.15
CA GLY A 110 -6.65 0.46 8.44
C GLY A 110 -6.82 -0.37 7.17
N GLU A 111 -6.47 -1.66 7.22
CA GLU A 111 -6.78 -2.61 6.15
C GLU A 111 -8.29 -2.60 5.83
N ASP A 112 -8.66 -2.01 4.70
CA ASP A 112 -9.95 -2.25 4.05
C ASP A 112 -9.69 -3.00 2.73
N GLN A 113 -10.23 -4.22 2.68
CA GLN A 113 -10.29 -5.14 1.55
C GLN A 113 -8.96 -5.74 1.05
N ALA A 114 -8.98 -7.07 0.93
CA ALA A 114 -7.99 -7.88 0.23
C ALA A 114 -7.57 -7.23 -1.10
N VAL A 115 -6.32 -6.77 -1.17
CA VAL A 115 -5.74 -6.24 -2.40
C VAL A 115 -5.56 -7.44 -3.33
N ASN A 116 -6.43 -7.56 -4.33
CA ASN A 116 -6.34 -8.62 -5.32
C ASN A 116 -5.21 -8.29 -6.30
N ASN A 117 -4.00 -8.57 -5.85
CA ASN A 117 -2.74 -8.27 -6.50
C ASN A 117 -2.58 -9.02 -7.83
N LYS A 118 -2.97 -8.38 -8.95
CA LYS A 118 -2.84 -8.95 -10.28
C LYS A 118 -1.58 -8.44 -11.00
N GLU A 119 -0.95 -9.34 -11.74
CA GLU A 119 0.17 -9.00 -12.62
C GLU A 119 -0.34 -8.14 -13.79
N CYS A 120 0.38 -7.05 -14.06
CA CYS A 120 0.10 -6.17 -15.20
C CYS A 120 0.48 -6.88 -16.50
N LYS A 121 -0.29 -6.63 -17.57
CA LYS A 121 0.01 -7.14 -18.92
C LYS A 121 0.71 -6.11 -19.78
#